data_AF-A0A0F2P0J8-F1
#
_entry.id   AF-A0A0F2P0J8-F1
#
_cell.length_a   1.000
_cell.length_b   1.000
_cell.length_c   1.000
_cell.angle_alpha   90.00
_cell.angle_beta   90.00
_cell.angle_gamma   90.00
#
_symmetry.space_group_name_H-M   'P 1'
#
loop_
_entity.id
_entity.type
_entity.pdbx_description
1 polymer ?
#
loop_
_entity_poly.entity_id
_entity_poly.type
_entity_poly.pdbx_seq_one_letter_code
_entity_poly.pdbx_strand_id
1 'polypeptide(L)'
;MASWTLFSIYYTIRVWTKGVNRIIPYVYDTIPNVFTTIGVLGTFVGIYFGLLNFDVENITESIPSLLEGLKTAFTTSIWGISLSLVFGKISQVVLRSAEQKLPPKPTDEL
;
A
#
# COMPACT_ATOMS: atom_id res chain seq x y z
N MET A 1 6.04 5.38 4.74
CA MET A 1 5.36 4.09 4.96
C MET A 1 4.85 3.92 6.40
N ALA A 2 5.67 4.12 7.43
CA ALA A 2 5.28 3.87 8.83
C ALA A 2 3.99 4.60 9.29
N SER A 3 3.81 5.86 8.91
CA SER A 3 2.59 6.60 9.24
C SER A 3 1.34 6.00 8.59
N TRP A 4 1.46 5.52 7.35
CA TRP A 4 0.35 4.89 6.62
C TRP A 4 0.04 3.49 7.16
N THR A 5 1.04 2.71 7.57
CA THR A 5 0.83 1.41 8.22
C THR A 5 0.12 1.54 9.56
N LEU A 6 0.49 2.53 10.37
CA LEU A 6 -0.19 2.75 11.66
C LEU A 6 -1.63 3.23 11.44
N PHE A 7 -1.84 4.13 10.49
CA PHE A 7 -3.17 4.58 10.10
C PHE A 7 -4.03 3.41 9.60
N SER A 8 -3.53 2.57 8.68
CA SER A 8 -4.30 1.44 8.14
C SER A 8 -4.64 0.40 9.20
N ILE A 9 -3.71 0.07 10.10
CA ILE A 9 -3.95 -0.85 11.22
C ILE A 9 -5.03 -0.29 12.14
N TYR A 10 -4.87 0.97 12.58
CA TYR A 10 -5.83 1.64 13.45
C TYR A 10 -7.23 1.67 12.81
N TYR A 11 -7.30 2.05 11.53
CA TYR A 11 -8.56 2.19 10.81
C TYR A 11 -9.25 0.82 10.63
N THR A 12 -8.50 -0.23 10.32
CA THR A 12 -9.01 -1.60 10.18
C THR A 12 -9.55 -2.16 11.50
N ILE A 13 -8.84 -1.97 12.62
CA ILE A 13 -9.32 -2.40 13.95
C ILE A 13 -10.59 -1.63 14.34
N ARG A 14 -10.65 -0.34 13.99
CA ARG A 14 -11.84 0.49 14.24
C ARG A 14 -13.06 0.03 13.44
N VAL A 15 -12.88 -0.42 12.20
CA VAL A 15 -13.95 -1.04 11.38
C VAL A 15 -14.49 -2.30 12.05
N TRP A 16 -13.59 -3.17 12.49
CA TRP A 16 -13.97 -4.43 13.12
C TRP A 16 -14.72 -4.26 14.45
N THR A 17 -14.35 -3.23 15.23
CA THR A 17 -14.92 -2.97 16.56
C THR A 17 -16.17 -2.08 16.55
N LYS A 18 -16.24 -1.08 15.67
CA LYS A 18 -17.33 -0.08 15.65
C LYS A 18 -18.32 -0.22 14.49
N GLY A 19 -18.11 -1.19 13.59
CA GLY A 19 -18.99 -1.51 12.47
C GLY A 19 -18.82 -0.60 11.25
N VAL A 20 -19.23 -1.10 10.08
CA VAL A 20 -19.05 -0.44 8.76
C VAL A 20 -19.81 0.89 8.67
N ASN A 21 -20.97 1.01 9.32
CA ASN A 21 -21.87 2.17 9.17
C ASN A 21 -21.29 3.52 9.64
N ARG A 22 -20.18 3.55 10.38
CA ARG A 22 -19.55 4.81 10.83
C ARG A 22 -18.33 5.21 10.03
N ILE A 23 -18.11 4.60 8.86
CA ILE A 23 -16.82 4.64 8.17
C ILE A 23 -17.05 4.95 6.70
N ILE A 24 -16.23 5.84 6.15
CA ILE A 24 -16.27 6.21 4.73
C ILE A 24 -15.67 5.05 3.93
N PRO A 25 -16.46 4.28 3.16
CA PRO A 25 -15.98 3.07 2.48
C PRO A 25 -14.85 3.38 1.49
N TYR A 26 -14.97 4.53 0.81
CA TYR A 26 -13.97 5.01 -0.13
C TYR A 26 -12.55 5.09 0.47
N VAL A 27 -12.41 5.65 1.68
CA VAL A 27 -11.09 5.77 2.33
C VAL A 27 -10.51 4.39 2.64
N TYR A 28 -11.36 3.45 3.02
CA TYR A 28 -10.95 2.09 3.35
C TYR A 28 -10.47 1.32 2.11
N ASP A 29 -11.17 1.45 0.98
CA ASP A 29 -10.81 0.80 -0.27
C ASP A 29 -9.51 1.34 -0.87
N THR A 30 -9.13 2.58 -0.53
CA THR A 30 -7.85 3.17 -0.96
C THR A 30 -6.63 2.68 -0.18
N ILE A 31 -6.81 2.03 0.99
CA ILE A 31 -5.71 1.58 1.85
C ILE A 31 -4.66 0.75 1.09
N PRO A 32 -5.04 -0.30 0.34
CA PRO A 32 -4.09 -1.12 -0.40
C PRO A 32 -3.41 -0.35 -1.54
N ASN A 33 -4.14 0.54 -2.22
CA ASN A 33 -3.64 1.28 -3.38
C ASN A 33 -2.58 2.33 -3.00
N VAL A 34 -2.68 2.91 -1.80
CA VAL A 34 -1.67 3.84 -1.33
C VAL A 34 -0.35 3.12 -1.03
N PHE A 35 -0.37 1.87 -0.55
CA PHE A 35 0.84 1.08 -0.36
C PHE A 35 1.58 0.79 -1.67
N THR A 36 0.85 0.40 -2.73
CA THR A 36 1.47 0.18 -4.05
C THR A 36 2.02 1.48 -4.61
N THR A 37 1.28 2.58 -4.49
CA THR A 37 1.71 3.90 -4.97
C THR A 37 3.00 4.37 -4.27
N ILE A 38 3.10 4.18 -2.95
CA ILE A 38 4.32 4.49 -2.19
C ILE A 38 5.49 3.57 -2.62
N GLY A 39 5.22 2.29 -2.89
CA GLY A 39 6.23 1.36 -3.41
C GLY A 39 6.80 1.78 -4.77
N VAL A 40 5.91 2.16 -5.69
CA VAL A 40 6.26 2.68 -7.03
C VAL A 40 7.04 3.99 -6.92
N LEU A 41 6.62 4.90 -6.04
CA LEU A 41 7.37 6.12 -5.76
C LEU A 41 8.79 5.81 -5.27
N GLY A 42 8.94 4.85 -4.37
CA GLY A 42 10.25 4.38 -3.90
C GLY A 42 11.11 3.84 -5.03
N THR A 43 10.51 3.17 -6.02
CA THR A 43 11.23 2.69 -7.21
C THR A 43 11.78 3.84 -8.03
N PHE A 44 10.98 4.88 -8.30
CA PHE A 44 11.46 6.05 -9.02
C PHE A 44 12.57 6.78 -8.26
N VAL A 45 12.44 6.92 -6.94
CA VAL A 45 13.46 7.54 -6.09
C VAL A 45 14.76 6.72 -6.10
N GLY A 46 14.69 5.39 -5.98
CA GLY A 46 15.88 4.54 -5.98
C GLY A 46 16.62 4.55 -7.33
N ILE A 47 15.87 4.55 -8.44
CA ILE A 47 16.45 4.69 -9.79
C ILE A 47 17.10 6.07 -9.94
N TYR A 48 16.41 7.14 -9.51
CA TYR A 48 16.95 8.50 -9.54
C TYR A 48 18.28 8.60 -8.79
N PHE A 49 18.38 8.04 -7.60
CA PHE A 49 19.64 8.03 -6.85
C PHE A 49 20.73 7.18 -7.50
N GLY A 50 20.38 6.05 -8.12
CA GLY A 50 21.34 5.23 -8.89
C GLY A 50 21.86 5.92 -10.16
N LEU A 51 21.10 6.87 -10.71
CA LEU A 51 21.47 7.64 -11.90
C LEU A 51 22.16 8.98 -11.58
N LEU A 52 22.10 9.46 -10.32
CA LEU A 52 22.54 10.79 -9.94
C LEU A 52 24.03 11.04 -10.28
N ASN A 53 24.87 10.01 -10.14
CA ASN A 53 26.30 10.06 -10.44
C ASN A 53 26.67 9.18 -11.65
N PHE A 54 25.70 8.80 -12.48
CA PHE A 54 25.97 7.90 -13.59
C PHE A 54 26.66 8.64 -14.74
N ASP A 55 27.88 8.22 -15.07
CA ASP A 55 28.64 8.74 -16.19
C ASP A 55 28.54 7.78 -17.40
N VAL A 56 28.03 8.31 -18.50
CA VAL A 56 27.87 7.57 -19.77
C VAL A 56 29.20 7.37 -20.50
N GLU A 57 30.22 8.18 -20.23
CA GLU A 57 31.56 8.03 -20.79
C GLU A 57 32.37 6.98 -20.02
N ASN A 58 32.04 6.75 -18.74
CA ASN A 58 32.64 5.72 -17.88
C ASN A 58 31.59 4.76 -17.28
N ILE A 59 30.97 3.97 -18.16
CA ILE A 59 29.89 3.04 -17.81
C ILE A 59 30.36 2.00 -16.77
N THR A 60 31.58 1.47 -16.91
CA THR A 60 32.10 0.40 -16.05
C THR A 60 32.16 0.82 -14.58
N GLU A 61 32.56 2.07 -14.31
CA GLU A 61 32.59 2.61 -12.95
C GLU A 61 31.20 3.03 -12.45
N SER A 62 30.28 3.33 -13.37
CA SER A 62 28.92 3.80 -13.04
C SER A 62 27.92 2.67 -12.76
N ILE A 63 28.14 1.48 -13.31
CA ILE A 63 27.27 0.30 -13.14
C ILE A 63 27.02 -0.06 -11.66
N PRO A 64 28.04 -0.14 -10.78
CA PRO A 64 27.82 -0.53 -9.39
C PRO A 64 26.83 0.38 -8.65
N SER A 65 26.97 1.71 -8.78
CA SER A 65 26.07 2.67 -8.14
C SER A 65 24.64 2.58 -8.68
N LEU A 66 24.50 2.41 -10.00
CA LEU A 66 23.20 2.17 -10.63
C LEU A 66 22.53 0.89 -10.11
N LEU A 67 23.29 -0.20 -9.99
CA LEU A 67 22.78 -1.48 -9.47
C LEU A 67 22.34 -1.38 -8.01
N GLU A 68 23.04 -0.60 -7.18
CA GLU A 68 22.62 -0.33 -5.80
C GLU A 68 21.31 0.47 -5.74
N GLY A 69 21.18 1.52 -6.58
CA GLY A 69 19.95 2.28 -6.72
C GLY A 69 18.78 1.41 -7.16
N LEU A 70 19.00 0.56 -8.17
CA LEU A 70 18.01 -0.41 -8.67
C LEU A 70 17.64 -1.46 -7.61
N LYS A 71 18.61 -2.00 -6.87
CA LYS A 71 18.35 -2.96 -5.78
C LYS A 71 17.43 -2.35 -4.72
N THR A 72 17.70 -1.10 -4.35
CA THR A 72 16.86 -0.34 -3.40
C THR A 72 15.47 -0.12 -4.00
N ALA A 73 15.39 0.31 -5.25
CA ALA A 73 14.15 0.56 -5.99
C ALA A 73 13.24 -0.69 -6.07
N PHE A 74 13.81 -1.87 -6.32
CA PHE A 74 13.06 -3.12 -6.32
C PHE A 74 12.59 -3.51 -4.91
N THR A 75 13.46 -3.35 -3.92
CA THR A 75 13.14 -3.67 -2.53
C THR A 75 11.95 -2.85 -2.03
N THR A 76 11.90 -1.55 -2.32
CA THR A 76 10.76 -0.69 -1.93
C THR A 76 9.46 -1.10 -2.60
N SER A 77 9.51 -1.50 -3.88
CA SER A 77 8.34 -1.97 -4.62
C SER A 77 7.80 -3.29 -4.05
N ILE A 78 8.68 -4.24 -3.75
CA ILE A 78 8.29 -5.51 -3.12
C ILE A 78 7.55 -5.24 -1.81
N TRP A 79 8.09 -4.39 -0.94
CA TRP A 79 7.42 -4.02 0.30
C TRP A 79 6.06 -3.35 0.08
N GLY A 80 5.96 -2.40 -0.86
CA GLY A 80 4.70 -1.75 -1.18
C GLY A 80 3.62 -2.72 -1.67
N ILE A 81 3.99 -3.65 -2.56
CA ILE A 81 3.08 -4.67 -3.09
C ILE A 81 2.70 -5.68 -2.01
N SER A 82 3.66 -6.21 -1.25
CA SER A 82 3.38 -7.17 -0.18
C SER A 82 2.44 -6.58 0.88
N LEU A 83 2.68 -5.34 1.32
CA LEU A 83 1.79 -4.66 2.25
C LEU A 83 0.40 -4.42 1.64
N SER A 84 0.33 -4.00 0.37
CA SER A 84 -0.95 -3.83 -0.32
C SER A 84 -1.77 -5.12 -0.34
N LEU A 85 -1.16 -6.25 -0.68
CA LEU A 85 -1.85 -7.55 -0.72
C LEU A 85 -2.35 -7.98 0.66
N VAL A 86 -1.52 -7.82 1.69
CA VAL A 86 -1.89 -8.15 3.08
C VAL A 86 -3.05 -7.27 3.53
N PHE A 87 -2.93 -5.95 3.41
CA PHE A 87 -3.99 -5.03 3.81
C PHE A 87 -5.24 -5.17 2.95
N GLY A 88 -5.13 -5.49 1.67
CA GLY A 88 -6.27 -5.76 0.80
C GLY A 88 -7.07 -6.98 1.26
N LYS A 89 -6.37 -8.09 1.55
CA LYS A 89 -7.01 -9.30 2.08
C LYS A 89 -7.65 -9.08 3.44
N ILE A 90 -6.92 -8.44 4.36
CA ILE A 90 -7.47 -8.09 5.68
C ILE A 90 -8.70 -7.18 5.50
N SER A 91 -8.60 -6.19 4.61
CA SER A 91 -9.68 -5.22 4.39
C SER A 91 -10.96 -5.91 3.95
N GLN A 92 -10.86 -6.83 2.98
CA GLN A 92 -11.97 -7.64 2.49
C GLN A 92 -12.59 -8.54 3.57
N VAL A 93 -11.75 -9.23 4.35
CA VAL A 93 -12.24 -10.13 5.42
C VAL A 93 -12.97 -9.33 6.50
N VAL A 94 -12.37 -8.22 6.95
CA VAL A 94 -12.95 -7.36 7.99
C VAL A 94 -14.26 -6.72 7.51
N LEU A 95 -14.32 -6.25 6.26
CA LEU A 95 -15.53 -5.67 5.68
C LEU A 95 -16.67 -6.70 5.68
N ARG A 96 -16.40 -7.90 5.17
CA ARG A 96 -17.37 -9.00 5.13
C ARG A 96 -17.86 -9.41 6.52
N SER A 97 -16.96 -9.52 7.50
CA SER A 97 -17.34 -9.82 8.89
C SER A 97 -18.14 -8.69 9.54
N ALA A 98 -17.89 -7.45 9.17
CA ALA A 98 -18.60 -6.30 9.71
C ALA A 98 -19.98 -6.09 9.06
N GLU A 99 -20.14 -6.44 7.77
CA GLU A 99 -21.44 -6.50 7.10
C GLU A 99 -22.35 -7.60 7.68
N GLN A 100 -21.80 -8.78 7.99
CA GLN A 100 -22.56 -9.87 8.64
C GLN A 100 -23.10 -9.51 10.04
N LYS A 101 -22.49 -8.53 10.71
CA LYS A 101 -22.95 -8.05 12.03
C LYS A 101 -24.03 -6.96 11.93
N LEU A 102 -24.29 -6.43 10.73
CA LEU A 102 -25.38 -5.48 10.53
C LEU A 102 -26.69 -6.26 10.46
N PRO A 103 -27.79 -5.75 11.06
CA PRO A 103 -29.11 -6.30 10.81
C PRO A 103 -29.38 -6.27 9.30
N PRO A 104 -30.12 -7.26 8.76
CA PRO A 104 -30.44 -7.30 7.33
C PRO A 104 -31.02 -5.95 6.93
N LYS A 105 -30.48 -5.34 5.87
CA LYS A 105 -31.10 -4.16 5.28
C LYS A 105 -32.56 -4.52 5.00
N PRO A 106 -33.54 -3.68 5.40
CA PRO A 106 -34.91 -3.88 4.97
C PRO A 106 -34.86 -4.07 3.45
N THR A 107 -35.36 -5.20 2.96
CA THR A 107 -35.50 -5.38 1.53
C THR A 107 -36.28 -4.16 1.05
N ASP A 108 -35.72 -3.39 0.11
CA ASP A 108 -36.47 -2.41 -0.66
C ASP A 108 -37.46 -3.20 -1.54
N GLU A 109 -38.41 -3.88 -0.89
CA GLU A 109 -39.60 -4.44 -1.49
C GLU A 109 -40.61 -3.28 -1.54
N LEU A 110 -40.50 -2.51 -2.61
CA LEU A 110 -41.61 -1.79 -3.23
C LEU A 110 -41.77 -2.29 -4.66
#